data_AF-A0A1I0EB91-F1
#
_entry.id   AF-A0A1I0EB91-F1
#
_cell.length_a   1.000
_cell.length_b   1.000
_cell.length_c   1.000
_cell.angle_alpha   90.00
_cell.angle_beta   90.00
_cell.angle_gamma   90.00
#
_symmetry.space_group_name_H-M   'P 1'
#
loop_
_entity.id
_entity.type
_entity.pdbx_description
1 polymer ?
#
loop_
_entity_poly.entity_id
_entity_poly.type
_entity_poly.pdbx_seq_one_letter_code
_entity_poly.pdbx_strand_id
1 'polypeptide(L)'
;MKRKIVSQLALGFTIAGAVLWSGNIMNIFLGIARMNAKPAEKTISDYLGEGQKYLENDDYREAMVCYENAIAMDEQNPEAVSGLARTYEGTDNFRKAEAMYEKALELKPDDADTILSLAQAYIQNGKREEAKKLLAEKADSTRDDRIRQMLSQTDVESPVANLPSGNYDAYQVLTLDIPENAIVYYTTDGKKATSKSKIYEDGILITQPETHINAVAFNVYGYQSEPLSLDYTITAPNEPVSVNDPDLEMILRNASGRENGPLMTADLAGIRELYIIGPDAYEKKDSLRQYRFSEWEIRKTGETMRADDYQGDIRDYSSLRYCTNLTTLCIAYQDHPDLTAISSLSGLKNLSLMKNHLTDITPIAGLTGLEQLNLGWNDLTDIHAVSGLQTLTSLGIWGNHITDLSPLGSLTGLTYLDFSDNEVSDVSALEAMTDLKELWMAGNRLTDISVTDSMPYLEVLMAGGNSIENYGKLEKRLFDMNQTDLMEEK
;
A
#
# COMPACT_ATOMS: atom_id res chain seq x y z
N MET A 1 -33.61 -89.62 2.42
CA MET A 1 -33.10 -90.96 2.81
C MET A 1 -31.84 -91.22 2.00
N LYS A 2 -30.65 -91.63 2.45
CA LYS A 2 -29.98 -92.03 3.72
C LYS A 2 -28.45 -91.78 3.45
N ARG A 3 -27.67 -91.13 4.35
CA ARG A 3 -26.56 -91.68 5.21
C ARG A 3 -25.61 -92.68 4.51
N LYS A 4 -24.28 -92.77 4.66
CA LYS A 4 -23.22 -92.36 5.64
C LYS A 4 -21.85 -92.73 4.99
N ILE A 5 -20.76 -91.95 5.03
CA ILE A 5 -19.57 -91.88 5.94
C ILE A 5 -18.80 -93.20 6.30
N VAL A 6 -17.45 -93.07 6.33
CA VAL A 6 -16.36 -93.72 7.15
C VAL A 6 -15.65 -94.91 6.46
N SER A 7 -14.31 -95.12 6.43
CA SER A 7 -13.14 -94.97 7.35
C SER A 7 -11.84 -95.08 6.52
N GLN A 8 -10.70 -94.41 6.77
CA GLN A 8 -9.67 -94.43 7.85
C GLN A 8 -8.59 -95.55 7.80
N LEU A 9 -7.35 -95.13 8.17
CA LEU A 9 -6.08 -95.84 8.56
C LEU A 9 -4.94 -95.74 7.49
N ALA A 10 -3.80 -95.03 7.70
CA ALA A 10 -2.71 -95.13 8.71
C ALA A 10 -1.90 -96.44 8.57
N LEU A 11 -0.57 -96.57 8.70
CA LEU A 11 0.65 -95.75 8.82
C LEU A 11 1.84 -96.75 8.75
N GLY A 12 3.08 -96.31 8.44
CA GLY A 12 4.34 -96.99 8.85
C GLY A 12 5.28 -97.44 7.70
N PHE A 13 6.39 -96.74 7.43
CA PHE A 13 7.78 -96.87 8.02
C PHE A 13 8.52 -98.11 7.46
N THR A 14 9.78 -98.15 7.00
CA THR A 14 11.09 -97.42 7.09
C THR A 14 12.05 -98.11 6.04
N ILE A 15 13.15 -97.60 5.46
CA ILE A 15 14.57 -97.53 5.95
C ILE A 15 15.51 -97.11 4.76
N ALA A 16 16.55 -96.28 5.05
CA ALA A 16 17.90 -96.05 4.44
C ALA A 16 18.08 -95.78 2.93
N GLY A 17 19.04 -95.01 2.40
CA GLY A 17 20.19 -94.27 2.95
C GLY A 17 21.08 -93.83 1.75
N ALA A 18 21.53 -92.57 1.74
CA ALA A 18 22.60 -91.93 0.95
C ALA A 18 22.71 -92.16 -0.58
N VAL A 19 22.64 -91.07 -1.37
CA VAL A 19 23.64 -90.60 -2.36
C VAL A 19 23.09 -89.39 -3.18
N LEU A 20 23.81 -88.27 -3.07
CA LEU A 20 24.03 -87.11 -3.96
C LEU A 20 22.96 -86.58 -4.97
N TRP A 21 22.67 -85.28 -4.80
CA TRP A 21 22.40 -84.24 -5.81
C TRP A 21 21.19 -84.36 -6.76
N SER A 22 20.11 -83.63 -6.42
CA SER A 22 19.73 -82.41 -7.16
C SER A 22 18.57 -81.71 -6.44
N GLY A 23 18.69 -80.40 -6.29
CA GLY A 23 17.73 -79.57 -5.55
C GLY A 23 16.37 -79.52 -6.24
N ASN A 24 15.30 -79.77 -5.50
CA ASN A 24 13.97 -79.21 -5.78
C ASN A 24 12.86 -79.53 -4.75
N ILE A 25 13.15 -79.77 -3.46
CA ILE A 25 12.06 -80.13 -2.51
C ILE A 25 11.97 -79.24 -1.26
N MET A 26 13.01 -78.47 -0.89
CA MET A 26 12.90 -77.51 0.22
C MET A 26 12.10 -76.24 -0.16
N ASN A 27 12.05 -75.86 -1.45
CA ASN A 27 11.23 -74.73 -1.93
C ASN A 27 9.74 -75.07 -2.08
N ILE A 28 9.35 -76.34 -2.03
CA ILE A 28 7.94 -76.73 -2.16
C ILE A 28 7.23 -76.63 -0.79
N PHE A 29 7.94 -76.84 0.32
CA PHE A 29 7.34 -76.70 1.66
C PHE A 29 7.32 -75.27 2.22
N LEU A 30 8.16 -74.36 1.73
CA LEU A 30 8.01 -72.90 1.94
C LEU A 30 7.12 -72.24 0.87
N GLY A 31 6.92 -72.88 -0.28
CA GLY A 31 6.06 -72.40 -1.38
C GLY A 31 4.56 -72.66 -1.17
N ILE A 32 4.17 -73.74 -0.50
CA ILE A 32 2.75 -74.08 -0.31
C ILE A 32 2.12 -73.33 0.88
N ALA A 33 2.92 -72.85 1.85
CA ALA A 33 2.41 -71.95 2.91
C ALA A 33 2.19 -70.49 2.43
N ARG A 34 2.67 -70.12 1.23
CA ARG A 34 2.49 -68.79 0.63
C ARG A 34 1.43 -68.71 -0.48
N MET A 35 0.81 -69.82 -0.87
CA MET A 35 -0.21 -69.83 -1.95
C MET A 35 -1.67 -69.95 -1.45
N ASN A 36 -1.91 -69.85 -0.14
CA ASN A 36 -3.27 -69.86 0.43
C ASN A 36 -3.49 -68.85 1.57
N ALA A 37 -2.62 -67.84 1.70
CA ALA A 37 -3.00 -66.66 2.46
C ALA A 37 -3.93 -65.83 1.57
N LYS A 38 -5.23 -65.76 1.90
CA LYS A 38 -6.05 -64.65 1.42
C LYS A 38 -5.25 -63.36 1.65
N PRO A 39 -5.20 -62.41 0.69
CA PRO A 39 -4.61 -61.11 1.00
C PRO A 39 -5.22 -60.63 2.31
N ALA A 40 -4.37 -60.20 3.26
CA ALA A 40 -4.87 -59.67 4.51
C ALA A 40 -5.88 -58.58 4.15
N GLU A 41 -7.14 -58.75 4.57
CA GLU A 41 -8.17 -57.76 4.32
C GLU A 41 -7.69 -56.44 4.93
N LYS A 42 -7.64 -55.38 4.13
CA LYS A 42 -7.19 -54.07 4.57
C LYS A 42 -8.04 -53.62 5.75
N THR A 43 -7.39 -53.15 6.79
CA THR A 43 -8.05 -52.57 7.96
C THR A 43 -8.43 -51.10 7.68
N ILE A 44 -9.29 -50.53 8.51
CA ILE A 44 -9.60 -49.09 8.47
C ILE A 44 -8.30 -48.26 8.55
N SER A 45 -7.38 -48.64 9.44
CA SER A 45 -6.09 -47.93 9.59
C SER A 45 -5.22 -47.99 8.33
N ASP A 46 -5.27 -49.10 7.57
CA ASP A 46 -4.54 -49.21 6.31
C ASP A 46 -5.11 -48.25 5.27
N TYR A 47 -6.45 -48.20 5.16
CA TYR A 47 -7.14 -47.26 4.27
C TYR A 47 -6.90 -45.80 4.67
N LEU A 48 -6.94 -45.46 5.96
CA LEU A 48 -6.64 -44.11 6.43
C LEU A 48 -5.20 -43.69 6.11
N GLY A 49 -4.22 -44.58 6.34
CA GLY A 49 -2.81 -44.30 6.07
C GLY A 49 -2.52 -44.12 4.58
N GLU A 50 -3.07 -44.99 3.73
CA GLU A 50 -2.96 -44.83 2.27
C GLU A 50 -3.70 -43.59 1.77
N GLY A 51 -4.92 -43.35 2.26
CA GLY A 51 -5.72 -42.18 1.90
C GLY A 51 -5.02 -40.86 2.24
N GLN A 52 -4.40 -40.77 3.41
CA GLN A 52 -3.60 -39.61 3.81
C GLN A 52 -2.40 -39.41 2.88
N LYS A 53 -1.68 -40.48 2.55
CA LYS A 53 -0.54 -40.41 1.63
C LYS A 53 -0.95 -39.97 0.22
N TYR A 54 -2.07 -40.46 -0.29
CA TYR A 54 -2.59 -40.02 -1.58
C TYR A 54 -3.02 -38.55 -1.54
N LEU A 55 -3.66 -38.12 -0.46
CA LEU A 55 -4.03 -36.72 -0.27
C LEU A 55 -2.80 -35.80 -0.25
N GLU A 56 -1.71 -36.20 0.41
CA GLU A 56 -0.44 -35.46 0.44
C GLU A 56 0.27 -35.37 -0.92
N ASN A 57 -0.03 -36.29 -1.85
CA ASN A 57 0.50 -36.29 -3.21
C ASN A 57 -0.48 -35.70 -4.23
N ASP A 58 -1.58 -35.08 -3.78
CA ASP A 58 -2.67 -34.57 -4.62
C ASP A 58 -3.37 -35.63 -5.49
N ASP A 59 -3.22 -36.91 -5.12
CA ASP A 59 -3.87 -38.06 -5.77
C ASP A 59 -5.32 -38.24 -5.26
N TYR A 60 -6.15 -37.20 -5.42
CA TYR A 60 -7.48 -37.12 -4.79
C TYR A 60 -8.41 -38.26 -5.14
N ARG A 61 -8.29 -38.83 -6.34
CA ARG A 61 -9.12 -39.97 -6.77
C ARG A 61 -8.85 -41.21 -5.92
N GLU A 62 -7.57 -41.51 -5.67
CA GLU A 62 -7.16 -42.68 -4.90
C GLU A 62 -7.39 -42.44 -3.40
N ALA A 63 -7.16 -41.21 -2.93
CA ALA A 63 -7.53 -40.79 -1.58
C ALA A 63 -9.03 -41.00 -1.30
N MET A 64 -9.89 -40.56 -2.23
CA MET A 64 -11.35 -40.69 -2.12
C MET A 64 -11.76 -42.16 -1.99
N VAL A 65 -11.20 -43.05 -2.83
CA VAL A 65 -11.47 -44.49 -2.75
C VAL A 65 -11.05 -45.07 -1.40
N CYS A 66 -9.90 -44.64 -0.86
CA CYS A 66 -9.45 -45.10 0.45
C CYS A 66 -10.41 -44.69 1.57
N TYR A 67 -10.81 -43.42 1.61
CA TYR A 67 -11.71 -42.92 2.64
C TYR A 67 -13.15 -43.45 2.50
N GLU A 68 -13.66 -43.63 1.28
CA GLU A 68 -14.98 -44.26 1.05
C GLU A 68 -15.00 -45.72 1.53
N ASN A 69 -13.92 -46.49 1.30
CA ASN A 69 -13.80 -47.84 1.84
C ASN A 69 -13.71 -47.85 3.37
N ALA A 70 -12.95 -46.93 3.98
CA ALA A 70 -12.89 -46.79 5.43
C ALA A 70 -14.27 -46.46 6.04
N ILE A 71 -15.03 -45.55 5.42
CA ILE A 71 -16.40 -45.19 5.85
C ILE A 71 -17.36 -46.37 5.67
N ALA A 72 -17.24 -47.16 4.59
CA ALA A 72 -18.06 -48.35 4.38
C ALA A 72 -17.81 -49.45 5.43
N MET A 73 -16.63 -49.44 6.06
CA MET A 73 -16.30 -50.33 7.17
C MET A 73 -16.77 -49.78 8.52
N ASP A 74 -16.69 -48.47 8.72
CA ASP A 74 -17.18 -47.76 9.90
C ASP A 74 -17.67 -46.35 9.56
N GLU A 75 -18.99 -46.20 9.49
CA GLU A 75 -19.64 -44.93 9.13
C GLU A 75 -19.46 -43.83 10.20
N GLN A 76 -19.02 -44.20 11.41
CA GLN A 76 -18.82 -43.32 12.56
C GLN A 76 -17.33 -43.01 12.81
N ASN A 77 -16.42 -43.38 11.90
CA ASN A 77 -15.00 -43.05 12.02
C ASN A 77 -14.73 -41.57 11.63
N PRO A 78 -14.36 -40.68 12.59
CA PRO A 78 -14.21 -39.26 12.30
C PRO A 78 -13.01 -38.95 11.40
N GLU A 79 -11.92 -39.72 11.48
CA GLU A 79 -10.74 -39.55 10.63
C GLU A 79 -11.04 -39.86 9.16
N ALA A 80 -11.84 -40.90 8.89
CA ALA A 80 -12.24 -41.27 7.54
C ALA A 80 -13.16 -40.22 6.91
N VAL A 81 -14.13 -39.72 7.68
CA VAL A 81 -15.06 -38.67 7.24
C VAL A 81 -14.32 -37.35 7.00
N SER A 82 -13.42 -36.95 7.90
CA SER A 82 -12.58 -35.75 7.73
C SER A 82 -11.58 -35.88 6.58
N GLY A 83 -11.04 -37.08 6.36
CA GLY A 83 -10.19 -37.38 5.20
C GLY A 83 -10.93 -37.25 3.87
N LEU A 84 -12.16 -37.76 3.81
CA LEU A 84 -13.03 -37.59 2.63
C LEU A 84 -13.38 -36.11 2.40
N ALA A 85 -13.67 -35.37 3.47
CA ALA A 85 -13.93 -33.93 3.39
C ALA A 85 -12.75 -33.15 2.80
N ARG A 86 -11.53 -33.38 3.31
CA ARG A 86 -10.28 -32.79 2.76
C ARG A 86 -10.04 -33.18 1.30
N THR A 87 -10.42 -34.39 0.91
CA THR A 87 -10.32 -34.85 -0.48
C THR A 87 -11.30 -34.10 -1.39
N TYR A 88 -12.53 -33.83 -0.93
CA TYR A 88 -13.46 -32.97 -1.66
C TYR A 88 -12.99 -31.53 -1.72
N GLU A 89 -12.36 -31.01 -0.67
CA GLU A 89 -11.76 -29.67 -0.66
C GLU A 89 -10.63 -29.56 -1.69
N GLY A 90 -9.70 -30.52 -1.74
CA GLY A 90 -8.62 -30.56 -2.74
C GLY A 90 -9.10 -30.70 -4.19
N THR A 91 -10.36 -31.09 -4.41
CA THR A 91 -11.00 -31.12 -5.74
C THR A 91 -11.95 -29.95 -5.98
N ASP A 92 -11.84 -28.88 -5.17
CA ASP A 92 -12.68 -27.68 -5.18
C ASP A 92 -14.19 -27.96 -5.02
N ASN A 93 -14.55 -29.13 -4.49
CA ASN A 93 -15.94 -29.53 -4.26
C ASN A 93 -16.39 -29.11 -2.86
N PHE A 94 -16.35 -27.81 -2.59
CA PHE A 94 -16.61 -27.25 -1.26
C PHE A 94 -17.99 -27.59 -0.69
N ARG A 95 -19.01 -27.81 -1.54
CA ARG A 95 -20.34 -28.25 -1.07
C ARG A 95 -20.33 -29.67 -0.50
N LYS A 96 -19.56 -30.58 -1.11
CA LYS A 96 -19.41 -31.94 -0.57
C LYS A 96 -18.46 -31.97 0.62
N ALA A 97 -17.41 -31.16 0.58
CA ALA A 97 -16.49 -30.98 1.70
C ALA A 97 -17.25 -30.48 2.94
N GLU A 98 -18.08 -29.44 2.80
CA GLU A 98 -18.96 -28.92 3.85
C GLU A 98 -19.79 -30.03 4.51
N ALA A 99 -20.55 -30.80 3.72
CA ALA A 99 -21.40 -31.86 4.26
C ALA A 99 -20.61 -32.94 5.02
N MET A 100 -19.40 -33.26 4.56
CA MET A 100 -18.54 -34.23 5.24
C MET A 100 -17.90 -33.63 6.50
N TYR A 101 -17.49 -32.36 6.48
CA TYR A 101 -16.98 -31.67 7.66
C TYR A 101 -18.04 -31.49 8.75
N GLU A 102 -19.29 -31.17 8.38
CA GLU A 102 -20.41 -31.14 9.33
C GLU A 102 -20.60 -32.51 10.00
N LYS A 103 -20.59 -33.59 9.21
CA LYS A 103 -20.65 -34.97 9.76
C LYS A 103 -19.45 -35.31 10.64
N ALA A 104 -18.23 -34.90 10.26
CA ALA A 104 -17.04 -35.10 11.07
C ALA A 104 -17.14 -34.37 12.42
N LEU A 105 -17.69 -33.14 12.41
CA LEU A 105 -17.88 -32.34 13.61
C LEU A 105 -18.99 -32.91 14.52
N GLU A 106 -20.04 -33.55 13.98
CA GLU A 106 -21.01 -34.30 14.79
C GLU A 106 -20.35 -35.45 15.57
N LEU A 107 -19.38 -36.13 14.96
CA LEU A 107 -18.63 -37.24 15.57
C LEU A 107 -17.59 -36.74 16.58
N LYS A 108 -16.94 -35.60 16.30
CA LYS A 108 -15.90 -35.01 17.15
C LYS A 108 -16.08 -33.48 17.28
N PRO A 109 -16.97 -33.01 18.19
CA PRO A 109 -17.44 -31.61 18.22
C PRO A 109 -16.41 -30.52 18.50
N ASP A 110 -15.27 -30.83 19.08
CA ASP A 110 -14.22 -29.87 19.45
C ASP A 110 -12.91 -30.12 18.70
N ASP A 111 -12.99 -30.78 17.53
CA ASP A 111 -11.83 -30.96 16.65
C ASP A 111 -11.48 -29.65 15.91
N ALA A 112 -10.40 -29.01 16.35
CA ALA A 112 -10.02 -27.69 15.85
C ALA A 112 -9.73 -27.67 14.34
N ASP A 113 -9.10 -28.72 13.81
CA ASP A 113 -8.77 -28.81 12.38
C ASP A 113 -10.05 -28.91 11.54
N THR A 114 -11.01 -29.77 11.95
CA THR A 114 -12.33 -29.86 11.30
C THR A 114 -13.10 -28.53 11.36
N ILE A 115 -13.05 -27.81 12.48
CA ILE A 115 -13.72 -26.51 12.64
C ILE A 115 -13.15 -25.47 11.67
N LEU A 116 -11.81 -25.37 11.60
CA LEU A 116 -11.12 -24.44 10.70
C LEU A 116 -11.42 -24.78 9.23
N SER A 117 -11.34 -26.06 8.86
CA SER A 117 -11.64 -26.50 7.50
C SER A 117 -13.12 -26.32 7.13
N LEU A 118 -14.05 -26.54 8.06
CA LEU A 118 -15.47 -26.26 7.84
C LEU A 118 -15.73 -24.76 7.65
N ALA A 119 -15.13 -23.91 8.49
CA ALA A 119 -15.22 -22.46 8.36
C ALA A 119 -14.67 -22.00 7.00
N GLN A 120 -13.56 -22.57 6.55
CA GLN A 120 -13.01 -22.30 5.22
C GLN A 120 -13.95 -22.76 4.09
N ALA A 121 -14.51 -23.97 4.19
CA ALA A 121 -15.48 -24.48 3.21
C ALA A 121 -16.73 -23.60 3.15
N TYR A 122 -17.24 -23.14 4.29
CA TYR A 122 -18.33 -22.17 4.36
C TYR A 122 -17.98 -20.85 3.65
N ILE A 123 -16.79 -20.30 3.88
CA ILE A 123 -16.32 -19.08 3.17
C ILE A 123 -16.32 -19.30 1.65
N GLN A 124 -15.78 -20.42 1.17
CA GLN A 124 -15.73 -20.75 -0.26
C GLN A 124 -17.13 -20.97 -0.86
N ASN A 125 -18.08 -21.49 -0.09
CA ASN A 125 -19.49 -21.60 -0.48
C ASN A 125 -20.29 -20.29 -0.35
N GLY A 126 -19.66 -19.19 0.09
CA GLY A 126 -20.31 -17.89 0.30
C GLY A 126 -21.12 -17.78 1.59
N LYS A 127 -21.02 -18.75 2.50
CA LYS A 127 -21.71 -18.87 3.80
C LYS A 127 -20.91 -18.25 4.95
N ARG A 128 -20.57 -16.97 4.81
CA ARG A 128 -19.63 -16.28 5.71
C ARG A 128 -20.19 -16.08 7.12
N GLU A 129 -21.49 -15.82 7.24
CA GLU A 129 -22.14 -15.66 8.55
C GLU A 129 -22.16 -16.97 9.33
N GLU A 130 -22.35 -18.09 8.63
CA GLU A 130 -22.26 -19.43 9.21
C GLU A 130 -20.84 -19.76 9.68
N ALA A 131 -19.81 -19.39 8.91
CA ALA A 131 -18.42 -19.52 9.32
C ALA A 131 -18.11 -18.68 10.57
N LYS A 132 -18.50 -17.40 10.59
CA LYS A 132 -18.33 -16.51 11.76
C LYS A 132 -19.01 -17.06 13.00
N LYS A 133 -20.26 -17.53 12.85
CA LYS A 133 -21.02 -18.13 13.94
C LYS A 133 -20.35 -19.39 14.49
N LEU A 134 -19.91 -20.30 13.61
CA LEU A 134 -19.19 -21.52 14.01
C LEU A 134 -17.92 -21.18 14.80
N LEU A 135 -17.11 -20.26 14.29
CA LEU A 135 -15.87 -19.84 14.93
C LEU A 135 -16.14 -19.20 16.30
N ALA A 136 -17.16 -18.34 16.41
CA ALA A 136 -17.55 -17.70 17.66
C ALA A 136 -18.04 -18.72 18.70
N GLU A 137 -18.85 -19.69 18.30
CA GLU A 137 -19.35 -20.75 19.19
C GLU A 137 -18.21 -21.65 19.70
N LYS A 138 -17.15 -21.86 18.90
CA LYS A 138 -16.07 -22.82 19.20
C LYS A 138 -14.79 -22.20 19.77
N ALA A 139 -14.62 -20.88 19.69
CA ALA A 139 -13.42 -20.18 20.14
C ALA A 139 -13.10 -20.38 21.64
N ASP A 140 -14.14 -20.54 22.47
CA ASP A 140 -13.99 -20.75 23.91
C ASP A 140 -13.93 -22.23 24.31
N SER A 141 -14.67 -23.11 23.63
CA SER A 141 -14.69 -24.55 23.97
C SER A 141 -13.38 -25.26 23.62
N THR A 142 -12.77 -24.90 22.50
CA THR A 142 -11.54 -25.53 22.00
C THR A 142 -10.27 -24.94 22.61
N ARG A 143 -10.30 -23.65 22.99
CA ARG A 143 -9.11 -22.86 23.37
C ARG A 143 -7.97 -22.92 22.32
N ASP A 144 -8.31 -23.11 21.05
CA ASP A 144 -7.34 -23.10 19.95
C ASP A 144 -7.14 -21.67 19.45
N ASP A 145 -5.90 -21.18 19.50
CA ASP A 145 -5.56 -19.81 19.10
C ASP A 145 -5.81 -19.56 17.60
N ARG A 146 -5.73 -20.59 16.76
CA ARG A 146 -5.97 -20.47 15.31
C ARG A 146 -7.44 -20.15 15.03
N ILE A 147 -8.37 -20.72 15.81
CA ILE A 147 -9.81 -20.41 15.70
C ILE A 147 -10.07 -18.95 16.10
N ARG A 148 -9.44 -18.48 17.18
CA ARG A 148 -9.54 -17.08 17.63
C ARG A 148 -8.96 -16.12 16.60
N GLN A 149 -7.83 -16.47 16.01
CA GLN A 149 -7.21 -15.71 14.94
C GLN A 149 -8.12 -15.65 13.71
N MET A 150 -8.71 -16.77 13.28
CA MET A 150 -9.64 -16.76 12.14
C MET A 150 -10.92 -15.99 12.45
N LEU A 151 -11.43 -16.08 13.69
CA LEU A 151 -12.60 -15.30 14.15
C LEU A 151 -12.32 -13.80 14.12
N SER A 152 -11.12 -13.35 14.55
CA SER A 152 -10.78 -11.93 14.52
C SER A 152 -10.73 -11.38 13.09
N GLN A 153 -10.37 -12.21 12.10
CA GLN A 153 -10.45 -11.83 10.68
C GLN A 153 -11.90 -11.64 10.18
N THR A 154 -12.93 -12.04 10.93
CA THR A 154 -14.33 -11.84 10.55
C THR A 154 -14.90 -10.48 10.97
N ASP A 155 -14.14 -9.72 11.74
CA ASP A 155 -14.47 -8.37 12.17
C ASP A 155 -13.61 -7.40 11.38
N VAL A 156 -14.23 -6.70 10.43
CA VAL A 156 -13.53 -5.77 9.53
C VAL A 156 -13.83 -4.36 10.02
N GLU A 157 -12.79 -3.60 10.33
CA GLU A 157 -12.96 -2.20 10.71
C GLU A 157 -13.61 -1.40 9.60
N SER A 158 -14.43 -0.41 9.96
CA SER A 158 -15.04 0.50 8.99
C SER A 158 -14.01 1.49 8.46
N PRO A 159 -14.13 1.94 7.19
CA PRO A 159 -13.32 3.04 6.70
C PRO A 159 -13.57 4.30 7.53
N VAL A 160 -12.52 5.12 7.72
CA VAL A 160 -12.61 6.37 8.48
C VAL A 160 -12.46 7.54 7.53
N ALA A 161 -13.39 8.49 7.59
CA ALA A 161 -13.35 9.70 6.78
C ALA A 161 -12.50 10.80 7.44
N ASN A 162 -11.68 11.48 6.63
CA ASN A 162 -10.97 12.68 7.08
C ASN A 162 -11.90 13.91 7.24
N LEU A 163 -13.06 13.87 6.59
CA LEU A 163 -14.01 14.97 6.49
C LEU A 163 -15.36 14.56 7.08
N PRO A 164 -15.92 15.31 8.05
CA PRO A 164 -17.23 15.02 8.60
C PRO A 164 -18.35 15.44 7.64
N SER A 165 -19.53 14.83 7.80
CA SER A 165 -20.76 15.29 7.16
C SER A 165 -21.06 16.74 7.50
N GLY A 166 -21.61 17.48 6.54
CA GLY A 166 -21.96 18.87 6.77
C GLY A 166 -22.17 19.70 5.51
N ASN A 167 -22.31 21.00 5.74
CA ASN A 167 -22.50 22.00 4.71
C ASN A 167 -21.17 22.71 4.47
N TYR A 168 -20.77 22.81 3.20
CA TYR A 168 -19.54 23.45 2.78
C TYR A 168 -19.81 24.48 1.69
N ASP A 169 -19.18 25.64 1.80
CA ASP A 169 -19.26 26.72 0.81
C ASP A 169 -18.19 26.61 -0.28
N ALA A 170 -17.32 25.60 -0.18
CA ALA A 170 -16.33 25.21 -1.17
C ALA A 170 -16.46 23.72 -1.50
N TYR A 171 -16.03 23.36 -2.71
CA TYR A 171 -15.92 21.96 -3.14
C TYR A 171 -14.97 21.18 -2.23
N GLN A 172 -15.33 19.94 -1.89
CA GLN A 172 -14.59 19.12 -0.94
C GLN A 172 -13.96 17.90 -1.60
N VAL A 173 -12.86 17.40 -1.05
CA VAL A 173 -12.35 16.08 -1.40
C VAL A 173 -12.25 15.21 -0.15
N LEU A 174 -13.12 14.20 -0.10
CA LEU A 174 -13.17 13.21 0.97
C LEU A 174 -12.10 12.15 0.73
N THR A 175 -11.25 11.89 1.73
CA THR A 175 -10.39 10.70 1.77
C THR A 175 -10.89 9.73 2.83
N LEU A 176 -10.71 8.46 2.55
CA LEU A 176 -11.03 7.36 3.45
C LEU A 176 -9.73 6.64 3.84
N ASP A 177 -9.51 6.49 5.14
CA ASP A 177 -8.48 5.59 5.65
C ASP A 177 -8.95 4.15 5.43
N ILE A 178 -8.12 3.37 4.75
CA ILE A 178 -8.41 1.99 4.39
C ILE A 178 -7.96 1.08 5.54
N PRO A 179 -8.85 0.26 6.12
CA PRO A 179 -8.49 -0.75 7.10
C PRO A 179 -7.44 -1.73 6.57
N GLU A 180 -6.61 -2.26 7.47
CA GLU A 180 -5.55 -3.19 7.08
C GLU A 180 -6.12 -4.42 6.35
N ASN A 181 -5.48 -4.82 5.24
CA ASN A 181 -5.88 -5.98 4.42
C ASN A 181 -7.32 -5.93 3.86
N ALA A 182 -7.88 -4.72 3.67
CA ALA A 182 -9.21 -4.53 3.11
C ALA A 182 -9.22 -3.70 1.83
N ILE A 183 -10.30 -3.83 1.07
CA ILE A 183 -10.64 -3.01 -0.10
C ILE A 183 -11.93 -2.25 0.24
N VAL A 184 -11.91 -0.93 0.06
CA VAL A 184 -13.07 -0.07 0.31
C VAL A 184 -13.85 0.13 -0.98
N TYR A 185 -15.17 0.02 -0.89
CA TYR A 185 -16.11 0.26 -1.99
C TYR A 185 -17.10 1.33 -1.57
N TYR A 186 -17.52 2.18 -2.51
CA TYR A 186 -18.40 3.30 -2.19
C TYR A 186 -19.43 3.63 -3.28
N THR A 187 -20.43 4.42 -2.88
CA THR A 187 -21.42 5.10 -3.73
C THR A 187 -21.52 6.57 -3.31
N THR A 188 -22.09 7.41 -4.17
CA THR A 188 -22.28 8.86 -3.91
C THR A 188 -23.74 9.31 -3.94
N ASP A 189 -24.66 8.37 -4.17
CA ASP A 189 -26.11 8.58 -4.26
C ASP A 189 -26.87 8.03 -3.05
N GLY A 190 -26.15 7.62 -2.01
CA GLY A 190 -26.70 7.07 -0.77
C GLY A 190 -27.10 5.61 -0.85
N LYS A 191 -26.97 4.95 -2.02
CA LYS A 191 -27.23 3.51 -2.12
C LYS A 191 -26.20 2.72 -1.34
N LYS A 192 -26.60 1.60 -0.74
CA LYS A 192 -25.67 0.71 -0.03
C LYS A 192 -24.53 0.25 -0.94
N ALA A 193 -23.30 0.50 -0.50
CA ALA A 193 -22.10 0.04 -1.17
C ALA A 193 -21.94 -1.48 -1.02
N THR A 194 -21.37 -2.10 -2.05
CA THR A 194 -21.13 -3.54 -2.12
C THR A 194 -19.79 -3.78 -2.83
N SER A 195 -19.30 -5.03 -2.86
CA SER A 195 -18.10 -5.40 -3.62
C SER A 195 -18.23 -5.25 -5.15
N LYS A 196 -19.40 -4.84 -5.65
CA LYS A 196 -19.66 -4.47 -7.05
C LYS A 196 -19.73 -2.95 -7.28
N SER A 197 -19.72 -2.17 -6.20
CA SER A 197 -19.69 -0.71 -6.27
C SER A 197 -18.31 -0.22 -6.70
N LYS A 198 -18.13 1.10 -6.79
CA LYS A 198 -16.84 1.66 -7.19
C LYS A 198 -15.80 1.41 -6.10
N ILE A 199 -14.61 0.94 -6.48
CA ILE A 199 -13.47 0.79 -5.58
C ILE A 199 -12.97 2.20 -5.22
N TYR A 200 -12.68 2.42 -3.94
CA TYR A 200 -11.99 3.61 -3.48
C TYR A 200 -10.48 3.43 -3.73
N GLU A 201 -9.95 4.23 -4.65
CA GLU A 201 -8.54 4.24 -5.03
C GLU A 201 -7.85 5.55 -4.64
N ASP A 202 -8.60 6.65 -4.66
CA ASP A 202 -8.17 7.99 -4.27
C ASP A 202 -9.41 8.85 -3.91
N GLY A 203 -9.17 10.08 -3.47
CA GLY A 203 -10.14 11.02 -2.94
C GLY A 203 -11.42 11.17 -3.78
N ILE A 204 -12.54 11.28 -3.07
CA ILE A 204 -13.87 11.44 -3.64
C ILE A 204 -14.19 12.93 -3.72
N LEU A 205 -14.27 13.45 -4.94
CA LEU A 205 -14.65 14.84 -5.19
C LEU A 205 -16.15 15.04 -4.93
N ILE A 206 -16.47 15.96 -4.02
CA ILE A 206 -17.84 16.32 -3.64
C ILE A 206 -18.14 17.69 -4.23
N THR A 207 -18.87 17.68 -5.34
CA THR A 207 -19.20 18.89 -6.11
C THR A 207 -20.67 19.14 -6.34
N GLN A 208 -21.50 18.13 -6.09
CA GLN A 208 -22.93 18.26 -6.25
C GLN A 208 -23.54 18.99 -5.04
N PRO A 209 -24.62 19.77 -5.25
CA PRO A 209 -25.30 20.46 -4.16
C PRO A 209 -25.70 19.53 -3.01
N GLU A 210 -26.04 18.28 -3.31
CA GLU A 210 -26.28 17.22 -2.33
C GLU A 210 -25.50 15.97 -2.76
N THR A 211 -24.75 15.37 -1.83
CA THR A 211 -24.01 14.12 -2.05
C THR A 211 -24.17 13.22 -0.82
N HIS A 212 -24.52 11.96 -1.05
CA HIS A 212 -24.72 10.97 -0.01
C HIS A 212 -23.71 9.83 -0.20
N ILE A 213 -22.64 9.84 0.58
CA ILE A 213 -21.62 8.80 0.52
C ILE A 213 -22.06 7.61 1.36
N ASN A 214 -21.98 6.42 0.77
CA ASN A 214 -21.97 5.17 1.53
C ASN A 214 -20.69 4.41 1.17
N ALA A 215 -19.92 3.97 2.17
CA ALA A 215 -18.68 3.23 1.98
C ALA A 215 -18.60 2.00 2.89
N VAL A 216 -17.99 0.92 2.41
CA VAL A 216 -17.84 -0.33 3.15
C VAL A 216 -16.51 -0.99 2.79
N ALA A 217 -15.82 -1.55 3.78
CA ALA A 217 -14.58 -2.29 3.58
C ALA A 217 -14.87 -3.79 3.45
N PHE A 218 -14.16 -4.49 2.56
CA PHE A 218 -14.16 -5.95 2.47
C PHE A 218 -12.75 -6.48 2.61
N ASN A 219 -12.55 -7.51 3.44
CA ASN A 219 -11.26 -8.19 3.51
C ASN A 219 -11.11 -9.29 2.45
N VAL A 220 -9.94 -9.93 2.41
CA VAL A 220 -9.62 -11.00 1.45
C VAL A 220 -10.55 -12.23 1.53
N TYR A 221 -11.22 -12.46 2.66
CA TYR A 221 -12.19 -13.54 2.85
C TYR A 221 -13.64 -13.12 2.48
N GLY A 222 -13.83 -11.85 2.13
CA GLY A 222 -15.11 -11.26 1.75
C GLY A 222 -16.03 -10.92 2.91
N TYR A 223 -15.54 -10.86 4.15
CA TYR A 223 -16.27 -10.23 5.26
C TYR A 223 -16.32 -8.72 5.03
N GLN A 224 -17.41 -8.08 5.44
CA GLN A 224 -17.63 -6.66 5.27
C GLN A 224 -17.61 -5.94 6.63
N SER A 225 -17.20 -4.68 6.63
CA SER A 225 -17.35 -3.78 7.78
C SER A 225 -18.79 -3.31 7.95
N GLU A 226 -19.08 -2.65 9.08
CA GLU A 226 -20.24 -1.77 9.14
C GLU A 226 -20.09 -0.63 8.12
N PRO A 227 -21.17 -0.20 7.45
CA PRO A 227 -21.09 0.82 6.43
C PRO A 227 -20.89 2.21 7.06
N LEU A 228 -19.95 2.96 6.51
CA LEU A 228 -19.82 4.39 6.72
C LEU A 228 -20.85 5.12 5.86
N SER A 229 -21.60 6.05 6.45
CA SER A 229 -22.56 6.90 5.74
C SER A 229 -22.27 8.37 6.05
N LEU A 230 -22.15 9.20 5.01
CA LEU A 230 -21.84 10.63 5.15
C LEU A 230 -22.71 11.47 4.21
N ASP A 231 -23.22 12.57 4.71
CA ASP A 231 -24.05 13.51 3.95
C ASP A 231 -23.36 14.85 3.79
N TYR A 232 -23.37 15.37 2.56
CA TYR A 232 -22.74 16.64 2.22
C TYR A 232 -23.68 17.54 1.44
N THR A 233 -23.62 18.83 1.76
CA THR A 233 -24.26 19.89 0.97
C THR A 233 -23.23 20.91 0.54
N ILE A 234 -23.10 21.15 -0.76
CA ILE A 234 -22.17 22.13 -1.33
C ILE A 234 -22.94 23.34 -1.84
N THR A 235 -22.57 24.55 -1.38
CA THR A 235 -23.17 25.81 -1.86
C THR A 235 -22.30 26.56 -2.87
N ALA A 236 -21.11 26.06 -3.19
CA ALA A 236 -20.21 26.64 -4.18
C ALA A 236 -20.86 26.68 -5.59
N PRO A 237 -20.82 27.82 -6.30
CA PRO A 237 -21.42 27.93 -7.63
C PRO A 237 -20.64 27.10 -8.66
N ASN A 238 -21.36 26.30 -9.45
CA ASN A 238 -20.80 25.48 -10.53
C ASN A 238 -20.98 26.15 -11.89
N GLU A 239 -20.05 27.01 -12.26
CA GLU A 239 -20.14 27.88 -13.44
C GLU A 239 -19.09 27.51 -14.50
N PRO A 240 -19.36 27.73 -15.80
CA PRO A 240 -18.36 27.55 -16.84
C PRO A 240 -17.18 28.52 -16.66
N VAL A 241 -15.96 28.00 -16.82
CA VAL A 241 -14.71 28.75 -16.75
C VAL A 241 -14.13 28.90 -18.15
N SER A 242 -13.81 30.15 -18.54
CA SER A 242 -13.02 30.45 -19.73
C SER A 242 -11.55 30.47 -19.35
N VAL A 243 -10.74 29.62 -19.96
CA VAL A 243 -9.28 29.63 -19.81
C VAL A 243 -8.69 30.32 -21.05
N ASN A 244 -7.97 31.42 -20.85
CA ASN A 244 -7.51 32.26 -21.96
C ASN A 244 -6.22 31.73 -22.60
N ASP A 245 -5.40 31.03 -21.83
CA ASP A 245 -4.18 30.41 -22.30
C ASP A 245 -4.46 28.95 -22.74
N PRO A 246 -4.21 28.60 -24.02
CA PRO A 246 -4.57 27.29 -24.55
C PRO A 246 -3.73 26.15 -23.96
N ASP A 247 -2.48 26.40 -23.59
CA ASP A 247 -1.61 25.39 -22.99
C ASP A 247 -2.05 25.14 -21.55
N LEU A 248 -2.38 26.20 -20.80
CA LEU A 248 -3.00 26.05 -19.49
C LEU A 248 -4.36 25.33 -19.58
N GLU A 249 -5.19 25.65 -20.57
CA GLU A 249 -6.47 24.97 -20.76
C GLU A 249 -6.28 23.46 -20.94
N MET A 250 -5.33 23.07 -21.79
CA MET A 250 -4.99 21.66 -22.02
C MET A 250 -4.55 20.99 -20.71
N ILE A 251 -3.66 21.62 -19.94
CA ILE A 251 -3.17 21.10 -18.66
C ILE A 251 -4.33 20.90 -17.67
N LEU A 252 -5.22 21.90 -17.55
CA LEU A 252 -6.37 21.85 -16.66
C LEU A 252 -7.40 20.79 -17.08
N ARG A 253 -7.61 20.60 -18.39
CA ARG A 253 -8.48 19.53 -18.92
C ARG A 253 -7.93 18.16 -18.60
N ASN A 254 -6.64 17.95 -18.81
CA ASN A 254 -5.99 16.68 -18.48
C ASN A 254 -6.05 16.40 -16.97
N ALA A 255 -5.73 17.40 -16.14
CA ALA A 255 -5.74 17.26 -14.69
C ALA A 255 -7.14 17.03 -14.10
N SER A 256 -8.19 17.60 -14.71
CA SER A 256 -9.59 17.39 -14.29
C SER A 256 -10.25 16.16 -14.91
N GLY A 257 -9.63 15.54 -15.93
CA GLY A 257 -10.25 14.49 -16.76
C GLY A 257 -11.38 15.00 -17.67
N ARG A 258 -11.54 16.33 -17.79
CA ARG A 258 -12.61 16.97 -18.57
C ARG A 258 -12.13 17.28 -20.00
N GLU A 259 -11.97 16.22 -20.79
CA GLU A 259 -11.51 16.33 -22.18
C GLU A 259 -12.47 17.12 -23.07
N ASN A 260 -13.78 17.03 -22.82
CA ASN A 260 -14.81 17.58 -23.69
C ASN A 260 -15.81 18.49 -22.96
N GLY A 261 -16.35 19.48 -23.69
CA GLY A 261 -17.34 20.42 -23.19
C GLY A 261 -16.75 21.56 -22.35
N PRO A 262 -17.60 22.38 -21.71
CA PRO A 262 -17.13 23.48 -20.87
C PRO A 262 -16.40 22.92 -19.65
N LEU A 263 -15.25 23.52 -19.33
CA LEU A 263 -14.63 23.38 -18.01
C LEU A 263 -15.51 24.13 -17.01
N MET A 264 -15.80 23.50 -15.88
CA MET A 264 -16.60 24.09 -14.82
C MET A 264 -15.74 24.38 -13.59
N THR A 265 -16.17 25.31 -12.73
CA THR A 265 -15.49 25.59 -11.45
C THR A 265 -15.33 24.33 -10.60
N ALA A 266 -16.32 23.43 -10.60
CA ALA A 266 -16.24 22.13 -9.93
C ALA A 266 -15.14 21.20 -10.50
N ASP A 267 -14.94 21.21 -11.83
CA ASP A 267 -13.92 20.38 -12.47
C ASP A 267 -12.52 20.84 -12.03
N LEU A 268 -12.29 22.16 -12.01
CA LEU A 268 -11.01 22.75 -11.62
C LEU A 268 -10.74 22.63 -10.13
N ALA A 269 -11.76 22.83 -9.30
CA ALA A 269 -11.62 22.73 -7.85
C ALA A 269 -11.29 21.32 -7.36
N GLY A 270 -11.53 20.29 -8.19
CA GLY A 270 -11.14 18.92 -7.88
C GLY A 270 -9.67 18.59 -8.14
N ILE A 271 -8.95 19.47 -8.83
CA ILE A 271 -7.53 19.27 -9.15
C ILE A 271 -6.72 19.39 -7.87
N ARG A 272 -5.98 18.32 -7.53
CA ARG A 272 -5.09 18.27 -6.35
C ARG A 272 -3.65 18.58 -6.68
N GLU A 273 -3.21 18.20 -7.87
CA GLU A 273 -1.83 18.34 -8.28
C GLU A 273 -1.76 18.86 -9.70
N LEU A 274 -0.90 19.85 -9.91
CA LEU A 274 -0.69 20.44 -11.23
C LEU A 274 0.80 20.66 -11.47
N TYR A 275 1.22 20.31 -12.69
CA TYR A 275 2.60 20.43 -13.15
C TYR A 275 2.60 21.21 -14.45
N ILE A 276 3.19 22.41 -14.38
CA ILE A 276 3.35 23.37 -15.46
C ILE A 276 4.85 23.52 -15.68
N ILE A 277 5.37 22.86 -16.71
CA ILE A 277 6.79 22.73 -17.00
C ILE A 277 7.05 23.33 -18.38
N GLY A 278 7.78 24.44 -18.41
CA GLY A 278 8.04 25.15 -19.65
C GLY A 278 9.07 24.50 -20.57
N PRO A 279 9.24 25.09 -21.76
CA PRO A 279 10.13 24.65 -22.85
C PRO A 279 11.49 24.11 -22.40
N ASP A 280 12.15 24.89 -21.55
CA ASP A 280 13.58 24.79 -21.31
C ASP A 280 13.96 23.67 -20.33
N ALA A 281 12.97 22.94 -19.82
CA ALA A 281 13.18 21.76 -18.99
C ALA A 281 13.88 20.64 -19.77
N TYR A 282 13.67 20.58 -21.09
CA TYR A 282 14.10 19.45 -21.92
C TYR A 282 15.42 19.67 -22.65
N GLU A 283 15.85 20.93 -22.82
CA GLU A 283 17.09 21.24 -23.56
C GLU A 283 18.37 20.92 -22.78
N LYS A 284 18.29 20.73 -21.46
CA LYS A 284 19.45 20.43 -20.62
C LYS A 284 19.25 19.14 -19.83
N LYS A 285 19.72 18.02 -20.39
CA LYS A 285 19.82 16.71 -19.70
C LYS A 285 20.75 16.70 -18.48
N ASP A 286 21.32 17.84 -18.09
CA ASP A 286 22.46 17.91 -17.19
C ASP A 286 22.10 18.45 -15.80
N SER A 287 22.62 17.76 -14.78
CA SER A 287 22.92 18.21 -13.39
C SER A 287 21.82 18.31 -12.33
N LEU A 288 20.53 18.13 -12.62
CA LEU A 288 19.49 18.33 -11.59
C LEU A 288 19.31 17.19 -10.58
N ARG A 289 19.90 16.01 -10.84
CA ARG A 289 19.79 14.82 -9.96
C ARG A 289 20.40 15.01 -8.56
N GLN A 290 21.14 16.09 -8.32
CA GLN A 290 21.83 16.34 -7.05
C GLN A 290 20.95 17.04 -6.00
N TYR A 291 19.81 17.62 -6.38
CA TYR A 291 18.92 18.34 -5.46
C TYR A 291 17.70 17.48 -5.14
N ARG A 292 17.40 17.25 -3.85
CA ARG A 292 16.30 16.35 -3.44
C ARG A 292 14.92 16.74 -3.95
N PHE A 293 14.68 18.03 -4.18
CA PHE A 293 13.44 18.51 -4.78
C PHE A 293 13.19 17.92 -6.18
N SER A 294 14.25 17.53 -6.90
CA SER A 294 14.13 16.89 -8.22
C SER A 294 13.42 15.52 -8.16
N GLU A 295 13.49 14.76 -7.06
CA GLU A 295 12.75 13.49 -6.96
C GLU A 295 11.23 13.71 -6.82
N TRP A 296 10.79 14.76 -6.14
CA TRP A 296 9.37 15.11 -6.03
C TRP A 296 8.83 15.70 -7.33
N GLU A 297 9.65 16.45 -8.06
CA GLU A 297 9.29 17.10 -9.34
C GLU A 297 9.29 16.13 -10.53
N ILE A 298 10.12 15.07 -10.51
CA ILE A 298 10.28 14.11 -11.62
C ILE A 298 9.41 12.85 -11.46
N ARG A 299 8.96 12.48 -10.25
CA ARG A 299 8.26 11.20 -10.02
C ARG A 299 6.95 11.01 -10.81
N LYS A 300 6.30 12.07 -11.29
CA LYS A 300 5.10 11.93 -12.14
C LYS A 300 5.40 11.70 -13.63
N THR A 301 6.64 11.88 -14.09
CA THR A 301 7.04 11.66 -15.49
C THR A 301 7.74 10.30 -15.70
N GLY A 302 7.32 9.28 -14.94
CA GLY A 302 7.74 7.89 -15.16
C GLY A 302 7.46 7.35 -16.57
N GLU A 303 6.66 8.07 -17.35
CA GLU A 303 6.63 8.01 -18.81
C GLU A 303 7.49 9.14 -19.36
N THR A 304 8.48 8.82 -20.20
CA THR A 304 9.17 9.83 -21.02
C THR A 304 8.12 10.68 -21.75
N MET A 305 7.85 11.88 -21.23
CA MET A 305 7.03 12.88 -21.92
C MET A 305 7.62 13.07 -23.30
N ARG A 306 6.78 12.91 -24.32
CA ARG A 306 7.20 13.00 -25.72
C ARG A 306 7.50 14.45 -26.03
N ALA A 307 8.30 14.71 -27.07
CA ALA A 307 8.57 16.08 -27.55
C ALA A 307 7.28 16.86 -27.92
N ASP A 308 6.16 16.15 -28.03
CA ASP A 308 4.83 16.66 -28.35
C ASP A 308 4.06 17.14 -27.08
N ASP A 309 4.57 16.87 -25.86
CA ASP A 309 3.98 17.28 -24.57
C ASP A 309 4.46 18.67 -24.10
N TYR A 310 4.92 19.49 -25.05
CA TYR A 310 5.40 20.85 -24.80
C TYR A 310 4.27 21.71 -24.22
N GLN A 311 4.42 22.16 -22.97
CA GLN A 311 3.39 22.95 -22.28
C GLN A 311 3.48 24.45 -22.51
N GLY A 312 4.31 24.89 -23.47
CA GLY A 312 4.42 26.31 -23.80
C GLY A 312 4.99 27.16 -22.68
N ASP A 313 5.07 28.44 -22.99
CA ASP A 313 5.32 29.49 -22.01
C ASP A 313 3.98 30.17 -21.73
N ILE A 314 3.37 29.79 -20.61
CA ILE A 314 2.01 30.18 -20.22
C ILE A 314 1.99 31.66 -19.86
N ARG A 315 1.05 32.39 -20.44
CA ARG A 315 0.95 33.86 -20.30
C ARG A 315 -0.19 34.31 -19.38
N ASP A 316 -1.20 33.47 -19.15
CA ASP A 316 -2.33 33.78 -18.28
C ASP A 316 -2.63 32.63 -17.31
N TYR A 317 -2.28 32.83 -16.05
CA TYR A 317 -2.50 31.89 -14.95
C TYR A 317 -3.81 32.12 -14.20
N SER A 318 -4.61 33.10 -14.61
CA SER A 318 -5.71 33.62 -13.79
C SER A 318 -6.74 32.55 -13.40
N SER A 319 -6.96 31.53 -14.25
CA SER A 319 -7.87 30.42 -13.98
C SER A 319 -7.39 29.47 -12.87
N LEU A 320 -6.12 29.51 -12.46
CA LEU A 320 -5.63 28.72 -11.32
C LEU A 320 -6.36 29.03 -10.01
N ARG A 321 -6.92 30.24 -9.86
CA ARG A 321 -7.74 30.62 -8.68
C ARG A 321 -8.92 29.69 -8.40
N TYR A 322 -9.38 28.94 -9.41
CA TYR A 322 -10.47 27.97 -9.28
C TYR A 322 -10.02 26.59 -8.79
N CYS A 323 -8.70 26.32 -8.75
CA CYS A 323 -8.14 25.05 -8.28
C CYS A 323 -8.07 25.02 -6.74
N THR A 324 -9.20 25.20 -6.06
CA THR A 324 -9.24 25.50 -4.62
C THR A 324 -8.78 24.36 -3.71
N ASN A 325 -8.74 23.11 -4.20
CA ASN A 325 -8.20 21.95 -3.45
C ASN A 325 -6.81 21.54 -3.91
N LEU A 326 -6.10 22.41 -4.63
CA LEU A 326 -4.73 22.16 -5.07
C LEU A 326 -3.81 22.09 -3.84
N THR A 327 -3.14 20.95 -3.67
CA THR A 327 -2.18 20.71 -2.60
C THR A 327 -0.74 20.74 -3.11
N THR A 328 -0.54 20.42 -4.38
CA THR A 328 0.75 20.39 -5.06
C THR A 328 0.69 21.23 -6.33
N LEU A 329 1.57 22.22 -6.44
CA LEU A 329 1.75 23.00 -7.66
C LEU A 329 3.22 23.08 -8.01
N CYS A 330 3.55 22.68 -9.23
CA CYS A 330 4.85 22.96 -9.84
C CYS A 330 4.62 23.89 -11.04
N ILE A 331 5.23 25.06 -11.01
CA ILE A 331 5.41 25.95 -12.15
C ILE A 331 6.91 26.08 -12.31
N ALA A 332 7.50 25.57 -13.39
CA ALA A 332 8.94 25.63 -13.57
C ALA A 332 9.28 25.90 -15.03
N TYR A 333 10.45 26.51 -15.28
CA TYR A 333 10.95 26.82 -16.62
C TYR A 333 10.03 27.75 -17.42
N GLN A 334 9.27 28.62 -16.74
CA GLN A 334 8.40 29.64 -17.34
C GLN A 334 9.11 31.00 -17.36
N ASP A 335 8.72 31.89 -18.28
CA ASP A 335 9.30 33.24 -18.35
C ASP A 335 8.45 34.23 -17.54
N HIS A 336 8.84 34.51 -16.30
CA HIS A 336 8.18 35.49 -15.41
C HIS A 336 6.67 35.23 -15.21
N PRO A 337 6.26 34.06 -14.68
CA PRO A 337 4.84 33.74 -14.47
C PRO A 337 4.17 34.71 -13.48
N ASP A 338 2.94 35.15 -13.78
CA ASP A 338 2.14 35.95 -12.86
C ASP A 338 1.58 35.07 -11.73
N LEU A 339 2.17 35.21 -10.54
CA LEU A 339 1.81 34.45 -9.35
C LEU A 339 0.56 34.99 -8.63
N THR A 340 -0.06 36.08 -9.09
CA THR A 340 -1.24 36.66 -8.43
C THR A 340 -2.37 35.64 -8.28
N ALA A 341 -2.54 34.77 -9.29
CA ALA A 341 -3.59 33.76 -9.32
C ALA A 341 -3.45 32.66 -8.25
N ILE A 342 -2.23 32.43 -7.73
CA ILE A 342 -1.98 31.38 -6.73
C ILE A 342 -2.12 31.87 -5.29
N SER A 343 -2.20 33.20 -5.08
CA SER A 343 -2.29 33.81 -3.74
C SER A 343 -3.51 33.38 -2.91
N SER A 344 -4.58 32.93 -3.56
CA SER A 344 -5.80 32.44 -2.90
C SER A 344 -5.81 30.93 -2.65
N LEU A 345 -4.78 30.19 -3.06
CA LEU A 345 -4.72 28.73 -2.96
C LEU A 345 -4.19 28.29 -1.60
N SER A 346 -4.91 28.64 -0.54
CA SER A 346 -4.51 28.40 0.86
C SER A 346 -4.35 26.92 1.25
N GLY A 347 -4.87 26.00 0.43
CA GLY A 347 -4.69 24.56 0.58
C GLY A 347 -3.35 24.01 0.09
N LEU A 348 -2.52 24.84 -0.56
CA LEU A 348 -1.21 24.42 -1.05
C LEU A 348 -0.30 24.00 0.10
N LYS A 349 0.25 22.79 -0.03
CA LYS A 349 1.26 22.22 0.86
C LYS A 349 2.63 22.21 0.21
N ASN A 350 2.68 21.96 -1.10
CA ASN A 350 3.93 21.82 -1.82
C ASN A 350 3.91 22.74 -3.05
N LEU A 351 4.89 23.65 -3.12
CA LEU A 351 5.01 24.61 -4.20
C LEU A 351 6.43 24.61 -4.77
N SER A 352 6.56 24.37 -6.06
CA SER A 352 7.80 24.63 -6.81
C SER A 352 7.58 25.75 -7.80
N LEU A 353 8.45 26.75 -7.75
CA LEU A 353 8.54 27.88 -8.67
C LEU A 353 9.95 27.96 -9.27
N MET A 354 10.64 26.82 -9.41
CA MET A 354 12.04 26.77 -9.80
C MET A 354 12.25 27.30 -11.22
N LYS A 355 13.31 28.07 -11.43
CA LYS A 355 13.78 28.47 -12.76
C LYS A 355 12.74 29.23 -13.58
N ASN A 356 12.15 30.25 -12.96
CA ASN A 356 11.08 31.07 -13.54
C ASN A 356 11.45 32.54 -13.71
N HIS A 357 12.72 32.91 -13.49
CA HIS A 357 13.21 34.29 -13.52
C HIS A 357 12.46 35.22 -12.55
N LEU A 358 12.04 34.69 -11.40
CA LEU A 358 11.26 35.45 -10.42
C LEU A 358 12.14 36.45 -9.68
N THR A 359 11.60 37.66 -9.51
CA THR A 359 12.19 38.72 -8.67
C THR A 359 11.24 39.13 -7.53
N ASP A 360 9.95 38.83 -7.63
CA ASP A 360 8.93 39.08 -6.61
C ASP A 360 8.16 37.80 -6.31
N ILE A 361 8.14 37.43 -5.03
CA ILE A 361 7.40 36.28 -4.51
C ILE A 361 6.34 36.69 -3.48
N THR A 362 6.03 37.98 -3.34
CA THR A 362 5.01 38.50 -2.42
C THR A 362 3.67 37.74 -2.50
N PRO A 363 3.19 37.29 -3.68
CA PRO A 363 1.95 36.51 -3.77
C PRO A 363 1.92 35.22 -2.94
N ILE A 364 3.06 34.65 -2.54
CA ILE A 364 3.10 33.42 -1.73
C ILE A 364 2.98 33.69 -0.21
N ALA A 365 3.07 34.95 0.23
CA ALA A 365 3.18 35.29 1.65
C ALA A 365 1.97 34.85 2.50
N GLY A 366 0.80 34.69 1.87
CA GLY A 366 -0.43 34.21 2.51
C GLY A 366 -0.61 32.70 2.54
N LEU A 367 0.29 31.93 1.91
CA LEU A 367 0.17 30.46 1.77
C LEU A 367 0.71 29.76 3.02
N THR A 368 0.18 30.10 4.19
CA THR A 368 0.71 29.67 5.51
C THR A 368 0.55 28.18 5.81
N GLY A 369 -0.01 27.40 4.89
CA GLY A 369 -0.08 25.93 4.95
C GLY A 369 1.04 25.23 4.18
N LEU A 370 1.96 25.96 3.54
CA LEU A 370 3.08 25.38 2.79
C LEU A 370 4.01 24.59 3.72
N GLU A 371 4.21 23.33 3.39
CA GLU A 371 5.14 22.40 4.06
C GLU A 371 6.46 22.29 3.28
N GLN A 372 6.41 22.44 1.95
CA GLN A 372 7.57 22.37 1.06
C GLN A 372 7.55 23.51 0.03
N LEU A 373 8.66 24.23 -0.11
CA LEU A 373 8.80 25.34 -1.05
C LEU A 373 10.14 25.29 -1.79
N ASN A 374 10.09 25.26 -3.11
CA ASN A 374 11.25 25.36 -3.99
C ASN A 374 11.18 26.64 -4.83
N LEU A 375 12.17 27.51 -4.67
CA LEU A 375 12.39 28.77 -5.38
C LEU A 375 13.76 28.80 -6.07
N GLY A 376 14.39 27.64 -6.27
CA GLY A 376 15.73 27.54 -6.84
C GLY A 376 15.84 28.17 -8.23
N TRP A 377 17.04 28.67 -8.55
CA TRP A 377 17.40 29.18 -9.88
C TRP A 377 16.50 30.32 -10.37
N ASN A 378 16.11 31.22 -9.47
CA ASN A 378 15.42 32.46 -9.82
C ASN A 378 16.39 33.65 -9.68
N ASP A 379 15.86 34.87 -9.77
CA ASP A 379 16.64 36.12 -9.68
C ASP A 379 16.33 36.86 -8.37
N LEU A 380 16.06 36.12 -7.28
CA LEU A 380 15.58 36.66 -6.01
C LEU A 380 16.70 37.36 -5.23
N THR A 381 16.39 38.52 -4.67
CA THR A 381 17.23 39.26 -3.71
C THR A 381 16.55 39.45 -2.36
N ASP A 382 15.22 39.51 -2.36
CA ASP A 382 14.36 39.63 -1.17
C ASP A 382 13.49 38.38 -1.03
N ILE A 383 13.50 37.80 0.17
CA ILE A 383 12.71 36.63 0.53
C ILE A 383 11.74 36.90 1.68
N HIS A 384 11.45 38.16 2.03
CA HIS A 384 10.59 38.51 3.17
C HIS A 384 9.21 37.81 3.14
N ALA A 385 8.70 37.51 1.94
CA ALA A 385 7.45 36.76 1.77
C ALA A 385 7.41 35.41 2.51
N VAL A 386 8.57 34.77 2.77
CA VAL A 386 8.60 33.45 3.44
C VAL A 386 8.47 33.53 4.97
N SER A 387 8.62 34.71 5.57
CA SER A 387 8.68 34.89 7.04
C SER A 387 7.45 34.41 7.82
N GLY A 388 6.29 34.35 7.15
CA GLY A 388 5.02 33.87 7.71
C GLY A 388 4.75 32.38 7.51
N LEU A 389 5.60 31.65 6.76
CA LEU A 389 5.34 30.27 6.32
C LEU A 389 5.83 29.25 7.36
N GLN A 390 5.35 29.37 8.60
CA GLN A 390 5.86 28.63 9.76
C GLN A 390 5.65 27.10 9.69
N THR A 391 4.81 26.61 8.78
CA THR A 391 4.61 25.18 8.52
C THR A 391 5.69 24.57 7.63
N LEU A 392 6.60 25.38 7.06
CA LEU A 392 7.66 24.89 6.19
C LEU A 392 8.58 23.93 6.94
N THR A 393 8.78 22.76 6.33
CA THR A 393 9.72 21.72 6.76
C THR A 393 10.89 21.58 5.79
N SER A 394 10.71 22.04 4.54
CA SER A 394 11.72 21.99 3.49
C SER A 394 11.68 23.29 2.66
N LEU A 395 12.83 23.97 2.55
CA LEU A 395 12.98 25.19 1.76
C LEU A 395 14.20 25.12 0.84
N GLY A 396 13.96 25.36 -0.45
CA GLY A 396 14.98 25.51 -1.47
C GLY A 396 14.99 26.92 -2.04
N ILE A 397 16.11 27.64 -1.93
CA ILE A 397 16.33 29.00 -2.45
C ILE A 397 17.70 29.11 -3.16
N TRP A 398 18.27 27.98 -3.60
CA TRP A 398 19.61 27.95 -4.21
C TRP A 398 19.67 28.65 -5.58
N GLY A 399 20.85 29.11 -5.99
CA GLY A 399 21.04 29.75 -7.29
C GLY A 399 20.22 31.02 -7.46
N ASN A 400 20.24 31.89 -6.46
CA ASN A 400 19.60 33.21 -6.45
C ASN A 400 20.66 34.29 -6.13
N HIS A 401 20.22 35.51 -5.79
CA HIS A 401 21.07 36.64 -5.41
C HIS A 401 20.83 37.09 -3.96
N ILE A 402 20.54 36.14 -3.06
CA ILE A 402 20.14 36.42 -1.68
C ILE A 402 21.36 36.75 -0.83
N THR A 403 21.22 37.77 0.01
CA THR A 403 22.26 38.20 0.97
C THR A 403 21.78 38.20 2.43
N ASP A 404 20.48 38.40 2.66
CA ASP A 404 19.87 38.46 3.98
C ASP A 404 18.96 37.25 4.24
N LEU A 405 19.30 36.46 5.27
CA LEU A 405 18.52 35.32 5.73
C LEU A 405 17.61 35.66 6.92
N SER A 406 17.56 36.91 7.39
CA SER A 406 16.72 37.32 8.52
C SER A 406 15.24 36.92 8.40
N PRO A 407 14.61 36.87 7.20
CA PRO A 407 13.24 36.38 7.06
C PRO A 407 13.03 34.92 7.47
N LEU A 408 14.09 34.11 7.52
CA LEU A 408 14.00 32.70 7.90
C LEU A 408 13.96 32.47 9.42
N GLY A 409 14.27 33.48 10.23
CA GLY A 409 14.51 33.29 11.68
C GLY A 409 13.32 32.76 12.49
N SER A 410 12.10 32.86 11.97
CA SER A 410 10.87 32.30 12.58
C SER A 410 10.58 30.85 12.15
N LEU A 411 11.24 30.33 11.11
CA LEU A 411 10.95 29.03 10.47
C LEU A 411 11.64 27.87 11.21
N THR A 412 11.37 27.76 12.50
CA THR A 412 12.03 26.80 13.41
C THR A 412 11.72 25.32 13.12
N GLY A 413 10.67 25.04 12.33
CA GLY A 413 10.29 23.69 11.91
C GLY A 413 11.05 23.14 10.70
N LEU A 414 11.99 23.89 10.12
CA LEU A 414 12.77 23.46 8.97
C LEU A 414 13.65 22.25 9.31
N THR A 415 13.57 21.22 8.47
CA THR A 415 14.42 20.01 8.53
C THR A 415 15.37 19.92 7.34
N TYR A 416 15.04 20.60 6.23
CA TYR A 416 15.87 20.77 5.05
C TYR A 416 15.92 22.24 4.66
N LEU A 417 17.12 22.77 4.45
CA LEU A 417 17.33 24.11 3.91
C LEU A 417 18.49 24.07 2.89
N ASP A 418 18.22 24.59 1.70
CA ASP A 418 19.23 24.78 0.66
C ASP A 418 19.23 26.21 0.14
N PHE A 419 20.31 26.94 0.43
CA PHE A 419 20.59 28.28 -0.07
C PHE A 419 21.94 28.32 -0.80
N SER A 420 22.37 27.20 -1.37
CA SER A 420 23.62 27.14 -2.13
C SER A 420 23.63 28.13 -3.31
N ASP A 421 24.82 28.52 -3.78
CA ASP A 421 25.00 29.44 -4.90
C ASP A 421 24.21 30.76 -4.72
N ASN A 422 24.47 31.44 -3.61
CA ASN A 422 23.92 32.77 -3.28
C ASN A 422 25.06 33.70 -2.84
N GLU A 423 24.73 34.85 -2.24
CA GLU A 423 25.69 35.86 -1.79
C GLU A 423 25.67 36.05 -0.26
N VAL A 424 25.23 35.02 0.48
CA VAL A 424 25.07 35.08 1.94
C VAL A 424 26.42 35.11 2.64
N SER A 425 26.55 35.98 3.63
CA SER A 425 27.74 36.09 4.50
C SER A 425 27.43 35.94 5.99
N ASP A 426 26.17 36.07 6.38
CA ASP A 426 25.70 35.94 7.76
C ASP A 426 24.58 34.89 7.85
N VAL A 427 24.77 33.92 8.72
CA VAL A 427 23.84 32.80 8.97
C VAL A 427 23.30 32.82 10.40
N SER A 428 23.43 33.93 11.13
CA SER A 428 22.91 34.06 12.51
C SER A 428 21.40 33.81 12.59
N ALA A 429 20.65 34.08 11.51
CA ALA A 429 19.23 33.80 11.41
C ALA A 429 18.87 32.32 11.57
N LEU A 430 19.83 31.40 11.39
CA LEU A 430 19.61 29.96 11.49
C LEU A 430 19.74 29.44 12.94
N GLU A 431 20.11 30.27 13.91
CA GLU A 431 20.44 29.83 15.29
C GLU A 431 19.31 29.04 15.96
N ALA A 432 18.06 29.39 15.67
CA ALA A 432 16.87 28.75 16.26
C ALA A 432 16.40 27.47 15.52
N MET A 433 17.01 27.08 14.40
CA MET A 433 16.60 25.94 13.58
C MET A 433 17.20 24.62 14.10
N THR A 434 16.81 24.22 15.31
CA THR A 434 17.41 23.07 16.01
C THR A 434 17.05 21.71 15.38
N ASP A 435 16.00 21.67 14.57
CA ASP A 435 15.47 20.46 13.93
C ASP A 435 16.03 20.22 12.51
N LEU A 436 16.95 21.08 12.04
CA LEU A 436 17.64 20.92 10.77
C LEU A 436 18.41 19.60 10.72
N LYS A 437 18.13 18.82 9.67
CA LYS A 437 18.82 17.57 9.34
C LYS A 437 19.74 17.72 8.16
N GLU A 438 19.38 18.58 7.21
CA GLU A 438 20.17 18.81 6.00
C GLU A 438 20.28 20.29 5.70
N LEU A 439 21.52 20.75 5.58
CA LEU A 439 21.86 22.14 5.33
C LEU A 439 22.82 22.25 4.15
N TRP A 440 22.36 22.90 3.11
CA TRP A 440 23.12 23.13 1.88
C TRP A 440 23.34 24.63 1.72
N MET A 441 24.60 25.04 1.74
CA MET A 441 25.05 26.42 1.78
C MET A 441 26.32 26.63 0.95
N ALA A 442 26.60 25.70 0.02
CA ALA A 442 27.78 25.77 -0.84
C ALA A 442 27.75 27.03 -1.72
N GLY A 443 28.91 27.50 -2.18
CA GLY A 443 28.99 28.63 -3.11
C GLY A 443 28.44 29.96 -2.56
N ASN A 444 28.66 30.25 -1.28
CA ASN A 444 28.28 31.50 -0.62
C ASN A 444 29.53 32.31 -0.20
N ARG A 445 29.36 33.33 0.65
CA ARG A 445 30.42 34.19 1.19
C ARG A 445 30.63 33.98 2.70
N LEU A 446 30.42 32.75 3.17
CA LEU A 446 30.49 32.42 4.61
C LEU A 446 31.94 32.33 5.09
N THR A 447 32.17 32.88 6.28
CA THR A 447 33.45 32.78 7.02
C THR A 447 33.27 32.09 8.38
N ASP A 448 32.06 32.10 8.93
CA ASP A 448 31.73 31.48 10.21
C ASP A 448 30.47 30.61 10.05
N ILE A 449 30.59 29.34 10.42
CA ILE A 449 29.49 28.37 10.40
C ILE A 449 29.26 27.75 11.78
N SER A 450 29.71 28.41 12.85
CA SER A 450 29.52 27.97 14.23
C SER A 450 28.05 27.90 14.64
N VAL A 451 27.14 28.51 13.87
CA VAL A 451 25.68 28.31 14.00
C VAL A 451 25.28 26.84 13.95
N THR A 452 26.04 25.98 13.25
CA THR A 452 25.80 24.53 13.21
C THR A 452 25.93 23.85 14.57
N ASP A 453 26.53 24.51 15.58
CA ASP A 453 26.58 24.02 16.96
C ASP A 453 25.19 23.85 17.59
N SER A 454 24.18 24.63 17.14
CA SER A 454 22.81 24.54 17.65
C SER A 454 21.97 23.47 16.94
N MET A 455 22.55 22.70 16.01
CA MET A 455 21.85 21.73 15.17
C MET A 455 22.24 20.29 15.55
N PRO A 456 21.68 19.69 16.61
CA PRO A 456 22.05 18.36 17.10
C PRO A 456 21.66 17.22 16.16
N TYR A 457 20.70 17.44 15.25
CA TYR A 457 20.21 16.44 14.30
C TYR A 457 20.75 16.60 12.89
N LEU A 458 21.73 17.50 12.68
CA LEU A 458 22.32 17.72 11.37
C LEU A 458 23.09 16.47 10.91
N GLU A 459 22.65 15.90 9.79
CA GLU A 459 23.17 14.68 9.16
C GLU A 459 23.87 14.98 7.83
N VAL A 460 23.42 16.00 7.09
CA VAL A 460 24.01 16.41 5.80
C VAL A 460 24.39 17.89 5.85
N LEU A 461 25.63 18.19 5.46
CA LEU A 461 26.13 19.56 5.38
C LEU A 461 27.00 19.77 4.14
N MET A 462 26.49 20.58 3.22
CA MET A 462 27.23 21.03 2.04
C MET A 462 27.56 22.50 2.18
N ALA A 463 28.84 22.83 2.21
CA ALA A 463 29.35 24.16 2.50
C ALA A 463 30.62 24.49 1.68
N GLY A 464 30.97 23.66 0.70
CA GLY A 464 32.06 23.88 -0.23
C GLY A 464 31.92 25.21 -0.99
N GLY A 465 33.02 25.74 -1.51
CA GLY A 465 32.99 27.02 -2.24
C GLY A 465 32.73 28.26 -1.38
N ASN A 466 32.81 28.14 -0.04
CA ASN A 466 32.86 29.26 0.90
C ASN A 466 34.31 29.56 1.34
N SER A 467 34.51 30.64 2.11
CA SER A 467 35.80 31.01 2.72
C SER A 467 35.77 30.81 4.24
N ILE A 468 35.39 29.61 4.69
CA ILE A 468 35.13 29.31 6.10
C ILE A 468 36.43 29.32 6.91
N GLU A 469 36.47 30.14 7.95
CA GLU A 469 37.56 30.24 8.93
C GLU A 469 37.17 29.66 10.28
N ASN A 470 35.87 29.69 10.64
CA ASN A 470 35.35 29.19 11.91
C ASN A 470 34.31 28.08 11.70
N TYR A 471 34.69 26.85 12.08
CA TYR A 471 33.85 25.66 12.03
C TYR A 471 33.08 25.38 13.34
N GLY A 472 33.25 26.21 14.38
CA GLY A 472 32.64 25.94 15.69
C GLY A 472 33.07 24.59 16.29
N LYS A 473 32.10 23.82 16.79
CA LYS A 473 32.29 22.45 17.29
C LYS A 473 32.01 21.38 16.22
N LEU A 474 31.70 21.77 14.99
CA LEU A 474 31.37 20.85 13.90
C LEU A 474 32.48 19.81 13.68
N GLU A 475 33.75 20.20 13.81
CA GLU A 475 34.91 19.29 13.66
C GLU A 475 34.79 18.02 14.52
N LYS A 476 34.11 18.09 15.66
CA LYS A 476 33.92 16.95 16.57
C LYS A 476 32.83 15.98 16.13
N ARG A 477 31.97 16.39 15.19
CA ARG A 477 30.78 15.66 14.71
C ARG A 477 30.85 15.34 13.22
N LEU A 478 31.87 15.80 12.48
CA LEU A 478 32.04 15.52 11.05
C LEU A 478 31.98 14.02 10.71
N PHE A 479 32.51 13.15 11.58
CA PHE A 479 32.47 11.69 11.39
C PHE A 479 31.08 11.07 11.55
N ASP A 480 30.17 11.77 12.23
CA ASP A 480 28.79 11.32 12.46
C ASP A 480 27.85 11.76 11.33
N MET A 481 28.34 12.58 10.39
CA MET A 481 27.55 13.08 9.27
C MET A 481 27.39 12.02 8.18
N ASN A 482 26.17 11.87 7.67
CA ASN A 482 25.86 11.01 6.54
C ASN A 482 26.53 11.51 5.25
N GLN A 483 26.63 12.84 5.08
CA GLN A 483 27.24 13.44 3.89
C GLN A 483 27.80 14.84 4.18
N THR A 484 29.01 15.13 3.69
CA THR A 484 29.62 16.46 3.74
C THR A 484 30.66 16.68 2.64
N ASP A 485 30.86 17.93 2.23
CA ASP A 485 31.83 18.38 1.23
C ASP A 485 32.96 19.26 1.83
N LEU A 486 33.00 19.43 3.15
CA LEU A 486 34.04 20.19 3.85
C LEU A 486 35.41 19.47 3.90
N MET A 487 35.49 18.28 3.30
CA MET A 487 36.68 17.44 3.27
C MET A 487 37.42 17.63 1.95
N GLU A 488 38.38 18.56 1.91
CA GLU A 488 39.56 18.40 1.04
C GLU A 488 40.66 17.63 1.80
N GLU A 489 41.25 16.69 1.07
CA GLU A 489 42.25 15.70 1.45
C GLU A 489 43.43 16.30 2.24
N LYS A 490 43.82 15.65 3.35
CA LYS A 490 45.11 15.90 4.01
C LYS A 490 46.28 15.36 3.20
#